data_AF-A0A7S7RDW8-F1
#
_entry.id   AF-A0A7S7RDW8-F1
#
_cell.length_a   1.000
_cell.length_b   1.000
_cell.length_c   1.000
_cell.angle_alpha   90.00
_cell.angle_beta   90.00
_cell.angle_gamma   90.00
#
_symmetry.space_group_name_H-M   'P 1'
#
loop_
_entity.id
_entity.type
_entity.pdbx_description
1 polymer ?
#
loop_
_entity_poly.entity_id
_entity_poly.type
_entity_poly.pdbx_seq_one_letter_code
_entity_poly.pdbx_strand_id
1 'polypeptide(L)' 'MFMTLVISMVSVFFIYQYRYRLINLVLGTRWIRRLAVSGALQIPFIRDRFYSRFMPF' A
#
# COMPACT_ATOMS: atom_id res chain seq x y z
N MET A 1 -1.34 9.76 29.82
CA MET A 1 -2.66 9.18 29.51
C MET A 1 -3.55 10.09 28.66
N PHE A 2 -3.73 11.37 29.00
CA PHE A 2 -4.57 12.28 28.20
C PHE A 2 -4.02 12.54 26.78
N MET A 3 -2.72 12.84 26.66
CA MET A 3 -2.08 13.11 25.36
C MET A 3 -2.16 11.93 24.38
N THR A 4 -2.00 10.70 24.86
CA THR A 4 -2.12 9.48 24.05
C THR A 4 -3.54 9.26 23.52
N LEU A 5 -4.55 9.68 24.28
CA LEU A 5 -5.97 9.57 23.91
C LEU A 5 -6.35 10.59 22.83
N VAL A 6 -5.81 11.81 22.92
CA VAL A 6 -5.99 12.84 21.90
C VAL A 6 -5.33 12.41 20.59
N ILE A 7 -4.11 11.85 20.63
CA ILE A 7 -3.40 11.40 19.43
C ILE A 7 -4.13 10.24 18.74
N SER A 8 -4.67 9.28 19.50
CA SER A 8 -5.41 8.17 18.92
C SER A 8 -6.74 8.62 18.29
N MET A 9 -7.47 9.54 18.92
CA MET A 9 -8.69 10.10 18.34
C MET A 9 -8.39 10.90 17.07
N VAL A 10 -7.34 11.72 17.08
CA VAL A 10 -6.93 12.53 15.91
C VAL A 10 -6.48 11.63 14.76
N SER A 11 -5.76 10.53 15.03
CA SER A 11 -5.31 9.61 13.97
C SER A 11 -6.50 8.92 13.29
N VAL A 12 -7.48 8.45 14.08
CA VAL A 12 -8.69 7.82 13.55
C VAL A 12 -9.55 8.84 12.78
N PHE A 13 -9.63 10.08 13.26
CA PHE A 13 -10.37 11.16 12.60
C PHE A 13 -9.73 11.55 11.27
N PHE A 14 -8.40 11.65 11.20
CA PHE A 14 -7.68 11.87 9.95
C PHE A 14 -7.86 10.71 8.97
N ILE A 15 -7.81 9.47 9.44
CA ILE A 15 -8.05 8.29 8.62
C ILE A 15 -9.47 8.32 8.03
N TYR A 16 -10.48 8.71 8.82
CA TYR A 16 -11.87 8.83 8.36
C TYR A 16 -12.08 9.98 7.38
N GLN A 17 -11.55 11.16 7.68
CA GLN A 17 -11.71 12.36 6.85
C GLN A 17 -10.98 12.24 5.51
N TYR A 18 -9.86 11.53 5.49
CA TYR A 18 -9.08 11.29 4.28
C TYR A 18 -9.35 9.93 3.63
N ARG A 19 -10.41 9.20 4.04
CA ARG A 19 -10.74 7.86 3.50
C ARG A 19 -10.65 7.77 1.99
N TYR A 20 -10.97 8.83 1.26
CA TYR A 20 -10.85 8.85 -0.20
C TYR A 20 -9.63 9.61 -0.70
N ARG A 21 -9.18 10.69 -0.05
CA ARG A 21 -7.98 11.44 -0.49
C ARG A 21 -6.68 10.72 -0.19
N LEU A 22 -6.51 10.12 0.99
CA LEU A 22 -5.34 9.31 1.32
C LEU A 22 -5.27 8.08 0.42
N ILE A 23 -6.40 7.36 0.28
CA ILE A 23 -6.49 6.21 -0.60
C ILE A 23 -6.17 6.63 -2.04
N ASN A 24 -6.75 7.72 -2.56
CA ASN A 24 -6.49 8.15 -3.94
C ASN A 24 -5.06 8.73 -4.14
N LEU A 25 -4.44 9.29 -3.10
CA LEU A 25 -3.05 9.78 -3.13
C LEU A 25 -2.03 8.63 -2.98
N VAL A 26 -2.38 7.61 -2.19
CA VAL A 26 -1.66 6.33 -2.09
C VAL A 26 -1.80 5.56 -3.41
N LEU A 27 -3.00 5.42 -3.97
CA LEU A 27 -3.26 4.74 -5.24
C LEU A 27 -2.73 5.49 -6.46
N GLY A 28 -2.69 6.82 -6.42
CA GLY A 28 -2.22 7.66 -7.52
C GLY A 28 -0.70 7.75 -7.67
N THR A 29 0.07 7.35 -6.66
CA THR A 29 1.53 7.52 -6.66
C THR A 29 2.22 6.24 -7.12
N ARG A 30 3.14 6.37 -8.10
CA ARG A 30 4.02 5.28 -8.62
C ARG A 30 4.66 4.40 -7.53
N TRP A 31 4.76 4.92 -6.30
CA TRP A 31 5.25 4.25 -5.12
C TRP A 31 4.42 3.05 -4.69
N ILE A 32 3.09 3.12 -4.70
CA ILE A 32 2.26 1.97 -4.32
C ILE A 32 2.38 0.86 -5.34
N ARG A 33 2.49 1.22 -6.63
CA ARG A 33 2.74 0.23 -7.68
C ARG A 33 4.09 -0.44 -7.47
N ARG A 34 5.11 0.34 -7.09
CA ARG A 34 6.44 -0.19 -6.82
C ARG A 34 6.45 -1.09 -5.58
N LEU A 35 5.73 -0.74 -4.52
CA LEU A 35 5.57 -1.55 -3.30
C LEU A 35 4.74 -2.82 -3.54
N ALA A 36 3.62 -2.71 -4.27
CA ALA A 36 2.78 -3.83 -4.62
C ALA A 36 3.52 -4.81 -5.53
N VAL A 37 4.24 -4.31 -6.54
CA VAL A 37 5.05 -5.14 -7.44
C VAL A 37 6.26 -5.73 -6.70
N SER A 38 6.98 -4.94 -5.88
CA SER A 38 8.12 -5.46 -5.12
C SER A 38 7.70 -6.48 -4.06
N GLY A 39 6.58 -6.25 -3.38
CA GLY A 39 6.02 -7.18 -2.40
C GLY A 39 5.48 -8.45 -3.06
N ALA A 40 4.77 -8.32 -4.18
CA ALA A 40 4.30 -9.47 -4.94
C ALA A 40 5.46 -10.30 -5.53
N LEU A 41 6.54 -9.67 -5.99
CA LEU A 41 7.72 -10.35 -6.53
C LEU A 41 8.60 -11.05 -5.48
N GLN A 42 8.47 -10.70 -4.19
CA GLN A 42 9.11 -11.45 -3.10
C GLN A 42 8.43 -12.80 -2.84
N ILE A 43 7.19 -12.98 -3.31
CA ILE A 43 6.46 -14.24 -3.18
C ILE A 43 6.91 -15.16 -4.33
N PRO A 44 7.56 -16.30 -4.06
CA PRO A 44 8.16 -17.16 -5.10
C PRO A 44 7.13 -17.62 -6.14
N PHE A 45 5.90 -17.94 -5.70
CA PHE A 45 4.82 -18.37 -6.59
C PHE A 45 4.39 -17.31 -7.62
N ILE A 46 4.35 -16.04 -7.20
CA ILE A 46 3.93 -14.93 -8.07
C ILE A 46 5.10 -14.53 -8.97
N ARG A 47 6.32 -14.55 -8.42
CA ARG A 47 7.57 -14.34 -9.15
C ARG A 47 7.65 -15.28 -10.36
N ASP A 48 7.51 -16.58 -10.16
CA ASP A 48 7.64 -17.57 -11.23
C ASP A 48 6.58 -17.39 -12.31
N ARG A 49 5.32 -17.15 -11.92
CA ARG A 49 4.23 -16.84 -12.87
C ARG A 49 4.49 -15.58 -13.69
N PHE A 50 5.09 -14.55 -13.08
CA PHE A 50 5.40 -13.30 -13.75
C PHE A 50 6.56 -13.48 -14.75
N TYR A 51 7.64 -14.15 -14.32
CA TYR A 51 8.77 -14.45 -15.19
C TYR A 51 8.38 -15.36 -16.36
N SER A 52 7.62 -16.44 -16.13
CA SER A 52 7.14 -17.33 -17.20
C SER A 52 6.22 -16.63 -18.20
N ARG A 53 5.55 -15.55 -17.81
CA ARG A 53 4.65 -14.79 -18.69
C ARG A 53 5.36 -13.66 -19.44
N PHE A 54 6.48 -13.16 -18.90
CA PHE A 54 7.26 -12.06 -19.50
C PHE A 54 8.49 -12.53 -20.29
N MET A 55 9.06 -13.69 -19.98
CA MET A 55 10.20 -14.28 -20.70
C MET A 55 9.74 -15.57 -21.39
N PRO A 56 9.41 -15.53 -22.70
CA PRO A 56 9.05 -16.70 -23.50
C PRO A 56 10.29 -17.30 -24.17
N PHE A 57 11.27 -17.73 -23.39
CA PHE A 57 12.46 -18.45 -23.90
C PHE A 57 12.60 -19.78 -23.16
#